data_AF-A0A9R0T0B8-F1
#
_entry.id   AF-A0A9R0T0B8-F1
#
_cell.length_a   1.000
_cell.length_b   1.000
_cell.length_c   1.000
_cell.angle_alpha   90.00
_cell.angle_beta   90.00
_cell.angle_gamma   90.00
#
_symmetry.space_group_name_H-M   'P 1'
#
loop_
_entity.id
_entity.type
_entity.pdbx_description
1 polymer ?
#
loop_
_entity_poly.entity_id
_entity_poly.type
_entity_poly.pdbx_seq_one_letter_code
_entity_poly.pdbx_strand_id
1 'polypeptide(L)'
;MAEEPSAKRHHAESSDKRSNLVDINVPGEKRHYTRTLEGFELHDKETLEIVYTSEPDKADEMMSRLRMKGGGLYPSFIGVDVEYTDEEKPPQMAAILQLCIEELCLVYHIVAATQWPKRLKDFPQEEKLYTFVGFSIGGDKQKLEKSGLEINPNNFIDMQRKWKDPKTNKYYDSLADVAGGVIHPFYEGMKKKMNREDHKLWGNSPLPDNLITYTGIDAYATYKSWKTIDNIVTGWDISKEQEADPYYHYNFADEDA
;
A
#
# COMPACT_ATOMS: atom_id res chain seq x y z
N MET A 1 -2.20 16.01 66.94
CA MET A 1 -1.23 15.36 66.04
C MET A 1 -1.53 13.86 66.11
N ALA A 2 -1.84 13.10 65.07
CA ALA A 2 -2.28 13.32 63.71
C ALA A 2 -3.15 12.08 63.41
N GLU A 3 -4.39 12.25 62.93
CA GLU A 3 -5.21 11.13 62.46
C GLU A 3 -4.79 10.78 61.03
N GLU A 4 -4.39 9.52 60.81
CA GLU A 4 -4.11 8.98 59.47
C GLU A 4 -5.41 8.85 58.66
N PRO A 5 -5.43 9.27 57.38
CA PRO A 5 -6.60 9.05 56.54
C PRO A 5 -6.58 7.63 55.97
N SER A 6 -7.67 6.90 56.22
CA SER A 6 -7.97 5.60 55.60
C SER A 6 -8.05 5.74 54.07
N ALA A 7 -7.07 5.15 53.37
CA ALA A 7 -7.04 5.08 51.93
C ALA A 7 -8.12 4.11 51.43
N LYS A 8 -9.25 4.67 50.96
CA LYS A 8 -10.23 3.93 50.16
C LYS A 8 -9.54 3.42 48.90
N ARG A 9 -9.30 2.11 48.84
CA ARG A 9 -8.94 1.42 47.59
C ARG A 9 -10.12 1.57 46.64
N HIS A 10 -9.98 2.46 45.66
CA HIS A 10 -10.78 2.39 44.46
C HIS A 10 -10.41 1.08 43.77
N HIS A 11 -11.31 0.09 43.87
CA HIS A 11 -11.35 -0.97 42.89
C HIS A 11 -11.60 -0.29 41.55
N ALA A 12 -10.53 -0.12 40.77
CA ALA A 12 -10.65 0.09 39.35
C ALA A 12 -11.32 -1.18 38.83
N GLU A 13 -12.63 -1.09 38.57
CA GLU A 13 -13.26 -1.94 37.58
C GLU A 13 -12.37 -1.86 36.35
N SER A 14 -11.73 -2.97 36.01
CA SER A 14 -11.15 -3.16 34.69
C SER A 14 -12.32 -3.01 33.73
N SER A 15 -12.50 -1.82 33.18
CA SER A 15 -13.38 -1.65 32.04
C SER A 15 -12.79 -2.54 30.97
N ASP A 16 -13.47 -3.66 30.71
CA ASP A 16 -13.27 -4.45 29.52
C ASP A 16 -13.36 -3.47 28.37
N LYS A 17 -12.18 -3.09 27.84
CA LYS A 17 -12.04 -2.44 26.55
C LYS A 17 -12.54 -3.46 25.55
N ARG A 18 -13.87 -3.48 25.36
CA ARG A 18 -14.54 -4.19 24.30
C ARG A 18 -13.80 -3.82 23.04
N SER A 19 -13.05 -4.78 22.52
CA SER A 19 -12.10 -4.60 21.45
C SER A 19 -12.79 -3.89 20.28
N ASN A 20 -12.24 -2.77 19.80
CA ASN A 20 -12.67 -2.08 18.57
C ASN A 20 -12.35 -2.92 17.31
N LEU A 21 -12.55 -4.23 17.36
CA LEU A 21 -12.37 -5.15 16.25
C LEU A 21 -13.63 -5.08 15.38
N VAL A 22 -13.44 -4.83 14.09
CA VAL A 22 -14.53 -4.76 13.11
C VAL A 22 -14.50 -6.05 12.31
N ASP A 23 -15.59 -6.82 12.38
CA ASP A 23 -15.69 -8.07 11.65
C ASP A 23 -15.78 -7.82 10.13
N ILE A 24 -15.14 -8.69 9.35
CA ILE A 24 -15.18 -8.66 7.89
C ILE A 24 -16.37 -9.46 7.40
N ASN A 25 -17.32 -8.78 6.76
CA ASN A 25 -18.54 -9.39 6.21
C ASN A 25 -18.40 -9.86 4.75
N VAL A 26 -17.17 -9.99 4.24
CA VAL A 26 -16.92 -10.52 2.88
C VAL A 26 -17.06 -12.05 2.88
N PRO A 27 -17.87 -12.64 1.97
CA PRO A 27 -18.02 -14.08 1.85
C PRO A 27 -16.70 -14.79 1.51
N GLY A 28 -16.46 -15.93 2.15
CA GLY A 28 -15.26 -16.74 1.94
C GLY A 28 -15.05 -17.73 3.08
N GLU A 29 -14.25 -18.76 2.83
CA GLU A 29 -13.86 -19.69 3.89
C GLU A 29 -12.85 -19.00 4.82
N LYS A 30 -13.27 -18.71 6.05
CA LYS A 30 -12.44 -18.05 7.05
C LYS A 30 -11.35 -19.00 7.52
N ARG A 31 -10.10 -18.57 7.44
CA ARG A 31 -8.91 -19.34 7.82
C ARG A 31 -7.87 -18.39 8.39
N HIS A 32 -7.08 -18.86 9.35
CA HIS A 32 -5.97 -18.11 9.92
C HIS A 32 -4.66 -18.67 9.41
N TYR A 33 -3.87 -17.84 8.75
CA TYR A 33 -2.53 -18.19 8.32
C TYR A 33 -1.69 -16.94 8.07
N THR A 34 -0.39 -17.17 8.11
CA THR A 34 0.63 -16.24 7.63
C THR A 34 1.66 -17.03 6.84
N ARG A 35 2.06 -16.51 5.68
CA ARG A 35 3.22 -16.97 4.93
C ARG A 35 4.09 -15.77 4.58
N THR A 36 5.38 -15.97 4.69
CA THR A 36 6.37 -15.00 4.24
C THR A 36 7.11 -15.58 3.04
N LEU A 37 7.16 -14.79 1.98
CA LEU A 37 7.83 -15.06 0.73
C LEU A 37 9.01 -14.08 0.64
N GLU A 38 10.23 -14.57 0.74
CA GLU A 38 11.47 -13.79 0.77
C GLU A 38 12.39 -14.14 -0.40
N GLY A 39 13.27 -13.21 -0.77
CA GLY A 39 14.35 -13.48 -1.72
C GLY A 39 13.89 -13.57 -3.17
N PHE A 40 12.73 -13.01 -3.52
CA PHE A 40 12.29 -12.91 -4.91
C PHE A 40 13.13 -11.86 -5.62
N GLU A 41 14.07 -12.30 -6.46
CA GLU A 41 14.86 -11.41 -7.30
C GLU A 41 13.95 -10.70 -8.31
N LEU A 42 13.90 -9.38 -8.18
CA LEU A 42 13.35 -8.47 -9.16
C LEU A 42 14.43 -8.16 -10.23
N HIS A 43 14.28 -7.04 -10.95
CA HIS A 43 15.40 -6.49 -11.71
C HIS A 43 16.56 -6.08 -10.77
N ASP A 44 17.79 -6.08 -11.29
CA ASP A 44 19.00 -5.61 -10.59
C ASP A 44 19.32 -6.26 -9.23
N LYS A 45 18.84 -7.48 -8.99
CA LYS A 45 19.01 -8.25 -7.74
C LYS A 45 18.38 -7.60 -6.51
N GLU A 46 17.45 -6.66 -6.68
CA GLU A 46 16.57 -6.24 -5.58
C GLU A 46 15.73 -7.45 -5.13
N THR A 47 15.61 -7.68 -3.82
CA THR A 47 14.80 -8.78 -3.27
C THR A 47 13.53 -8.26 -2.63
N LEU A 48 12.39 -8.79 -3.05
CA LEU A 48 11.08 -8.45 -2.48
C LEU A 48 10.72 -9.35 -1.28
N GLU A 49 10.29 -8.74 -0.18
CA GLU A 49 9.65 -9.43 0.94
C GLU A 49 8.13 -9.27 0.84
N ILE A 50 7.41 -10.39 0.77
CA ILE A 50 5.95 -10.43 0.73
C ILE A 50 5.45 -11.16 1.98
N VAL A 51 4.66 -10.48 2.80
CA VAL A 51 3.95 -11.10 3.92
C VAL A 51 2.48 -11.26 3.55
N TYR A 52 2.09 -12.49 3.27
CA TYR A 52 0.73 -12.88 2.95
C TYR A 52 0.03 -13.42 4.20
N THR A 53 -1.07 -12.80 4.61
CA THR A 53 -1.73 -13.16 5.87
C THR A 53 -3.23 -12.89 5.82
N SER A 54 -3.99 -13.71 6.55
CA SER A 54 -5.38 -13.43 6.93
C SER A 54 -5.50 -13.04 8.40
N GLU A 55 -4.38 -13.02 9.14
CA GLU A 55 -4.35 -12.74 10.57
C GLU A 55 -4.29 -11.23 10.83
N PRO A 56 -5.28 -10.66 11.55
CA PRO A 56 -5.36 -9.21 11.77
C PRO A 56 -4.16 -8.66 12.56
N ASP A 57 -3.73 -9.35 13.61
CA ASP A 57 -2.60 -8.89 14.44
C ASP A 57 -1.28 -8.93 13.65
N LYS A 58 -1.11 -9.90 12.74
CA LYS A 58 0.07 -9.94 11.85
C LYS A 58 0.05 -8.81 10.83
N ALA A 59 -1.11 -8.52 10.25
CA ALA A 59 -1.27 -7.36 9.38
C ALA A 59 -0.99 -6.04 10.13
N ASP A 60 -1.38 -5.93 11.40
CA ASP A 60 -1.05 -4.79 12.28
C ASP A 60 0.46 -4.62 12.52
N GLU A 61 1.16 -5.72 12.75
CA GLU A 61 2.63 -5.76 12.81
C GLU A 61 3.23 -5.25 11.49
N MET A 62 2.74 -5.76 10.36
CA MET A 62 3.24 -5.39 9.03
C MET A 62 3.01 -3.93 8.69
N MET A 63 1.84 -3.37 9.01
CA MET A 63 1.60 -1.93 8.84
C MET A 63 2.55 -1.08 9.68
N SER A 64 2.93 -1.55 10.88
CA SER A 64 3.93 -0.87 11.70
C SER A 64 5.30 -0.88 11.02
N ARG A 65 5.69 -2.01 10.41
CA ARG A 65 6.93 -2.14 9.62
C ARG A 65 6.93 -1.24 8.39
N LEU A 66 5.84 -1.24 7.62
CA LEU A 66 5.66 -0.34 6.47
C LEU A 66 5.85 1.12 6.89
N ARG A 67 5.16 1.56 7.96
CA ARG A 67 5.28 2.92 8.49
C ARG A 67 6.72 3.28 8.89
N MET A 68 7.45 2.34 9.52
CA MET A 68 8.86 2.57 9.87
C MET A 68 9.75 2.70 8.64
N LYS A 69 9.50 1.90 7.59
CA LYS A 69 10.25 1.96 6.33
C LYS A 69 10.05 3.30 5.60
N GLY A 70 8.83 3.84 5.61
CA GLY A 70 8.55 5.17 5.07
C GLY A 70 9.08 6.34 5.91
N GLY A 71 9.30 6.16 7.22
CA GLY A 71 9.55 7.25 8.18
C GLY A 71 10.78 8.14 7.93
N GLY A 72 11.67 7.80 7.00
CA GLY A 72 12.81 8.62 6.58
C GLY A 72 12.61 9.40 5.27
N LEU A 73 11.51 9.18 4.54
CA LEU A 73 11.26 9.74 3.21
C LEU A 73 10.00 10.61 3.27
N TYR A 74 10.14 11.92 3.08
CA TYR A 74 9.00 12.82 2.95
C TYR A 74 8.98 13.49 1.56
N PRO A 75 7.87 13.41 0.82
CA PRO A 75 6.64 12.66 1.11
C PRO A 75 6.85 11.14 1.01
N SER A 76 6.18 10.38 1.90
CA SER A 76 6.12 8.92 1.81
C SER A 76 4.93 8.49 0.94
N PHE A 77 5.14 7.47 0.12
CA PHE A 77 4.09 6.86 -0.68
C PHE A 77 3.83 5.43 -0.23
N ILE A 78 2.58 4.99 -0.37
CA ILE A 78 2.20 3.59 -0.17
C ILE A 78 1.57 3.10 -1.47
N GLY A 79 2.22 2.14 -2.12
CA GLY A 79 1.61 1.44 -3.26
C GLY A 79 0.44 0.61 -2.74
N VAL A 80 -0.72 0.78 -3.35
CA VAL A 80 -1.93 0.02 -3.06
C VAL A 80 -2.49 -0.58 -4.33
N ASP A 81 -2.92 -1.82 -4.20
CA ASP A 81 -3.64 -2.56 -5.22
C ASP A 81 -4.66 -3.48 -4.53
N VAL A 82 -5.70 -3.89 -5.26
CA VAL A 82 -6.78 -4.72 -4.71
C VAL A 82 -7.21 -5.74 -5.75
N GLU A 83 -7.20 -7.01 -5.36
CA GLU A 83 -7.80 -8.07 -6.18
C GLU A 83 -9.22 -8.39 -5.70
N TYR A 84 -10.09 -8.79 -6.64
CA TYR A 84 -11.52 -8.94 -6.37
C TYR A 84 -11.97 -10.39 -6.42
N THR A 85 -13.11 -10.68 -5.80
CA THR A 85 -13.78 -11.97 -5.97
C THR A 85 -14.21 -12.18 -7.43
N ASP A 86 -14.53 -13.42 -7.77
CA ASP A 86 -14.99 -13.83 -9.10
C ASP A 86 -16.11 -12.91 -9.64
N GLU A 87 -15.87 -12.27 -10.79
CA GLU A 87 -16.82 -11.36 -11.44
C GLU A 87 -18.11 -12.05 -11.88
N GLU A 88 -18.04 -13.36 -12.15
CA GLU A 88 -19.18 -14.19 -12.56
C GLU A 88 -20.12 -14.47 -11.38
N LYS A 89 -19.71 -14.13 -10.15
CA LYS A 89 -20.47 -14.33 -8.90
C LYS A 89 -20.72 -13.00 -8.18
N PRO A 90 -21.63 -12.15 -8.69
CA PRO A 90 -21.94 -10.88 -8.05
C PRO A 90 -22.61 -11.05 -6.67
N PRO A 91 -22.45 -10.09 -5.74
CA PRO A 91 -21.65 -8.88 -5.88
C PRO A 91 -20.16 -9.18 -5.79
N GLN A 92 -19.38 -8.59 -6.70
CA GLN A 92 -17.92 -8.69 -6.65
C GLN A 92 -17.37 -7.75 -5.57
N MET A 93 -16.62 -8.32 -4.62
CA MET A 93 -16.07 -7.68 -3.42
C MET A 93 -14.54 -7.66 -3.45
N ALA A 94 -13.91 -6.91 -2.54
CA ALA A 94 -12.45 -6.98 -2.37
C ALA A 94 -12.07 -8.32 -1.73
N ALA A 95 -11.15 -9.05 -2.37
CA ALA A 95 -10.65 -10.34 -1.91
C ALA A 95 -9.28 -10.24 -1.26
N ILE A 96 -8.40 -9.44 -1.85
CA ILE A 96 -7.04 -9.17 -1.38
C ILE A 96 -6.84 -7.66 -1.31
N LEU A 97 -6.18 -7.18 -0.26
CA LEU A 97 -5.63 -5.83 -0.19
C LEU A 97 -4.11 -5.93 -0.15
N GLN A 98 -3.44 -5.24 -1.06
CA GLN A 98 -1.99 -5.15 -1.11
C GLN A 98 -1.54 -3.76 -0.68
N LEU A 99 -0.53 -3.70 0.19
CA LEU A 99 0.14 -2.47 0.60
C LEU A 99 1.64 -2.65 0.48
N CYS A 100 2.34 -1.73 -0.19
CA CYS A 100 3.78 -1.84 -0.37
C CYS A 100 4.52 -0.52 -0.18
N ILE A 101 5.66 -0.59 0.49
CA ILE A 101 6.63 0.50 0.62
C ILE A 101 8.01 -0.09 0.38
N GLU A 102 8.71 0.44 -0.62
CA GLU A 102 9.97 -0.11 -1.12
C GLU A 102 9.81 -1.61 -1.41
N GLU A 103 10.74 -2.45 -0.96
CA GLU A 103 10.74 -3.90 -1.18
C GLU A 103 9.99 -4.68 -0.07
N LEU A 104 9.08 -4.04 0.66
CA LEU A 104 8.25 -4.70 1.69
C LEU A 104 6.78 -4.57 1.34
N CYS A 105 6.12 -5.69 1.04
CA CYS A 105 4.68 -5.71 0.76
C CYS A 105 3.90 -6.57 1.77
N LEU A 106 2.76 -6.05 2.22
CA LEU A 106 1.70 -6.79 2.90
C LEU A 106 0.65 -7.20 1.87
N VAL A 107 0.29 -8.49 1.87
CA VAL A 107 -0.82 -9.04 1.09
C VAL A 107 -1.85 -9.58 2.08
N TYR A 108 -2.90 -8.79 2.31
CA TYR A 108 -3.93 -9.11 3.29
C TYR A 108 -5.12 -9.81 2.62
N HIS A 109 -5.39 -11.05 3.03
CA HIS A 109 -6.42 -11.87 2.42
C HIS A 109 -7.79 -11.68 3.08
N ILE A 110 -8.52 -10.65 2.62
CA ILE A 110 -9.81 -10.19 3.17
C ILE A 110 -10.84 -11.32 3.24
N VAL A 111 -11.02 -12.10 2.18
CA VAL A 111 -12.08 -13.15 2.16
C VAL A 111 -11.82 -14.25 3.20
N ALA A 112 -10.55 -14.53 3.53
CA ALA A 112 -10.15 -15.51 4.53
C ALA A 112 -10.10 -14.94 5.94
N ALA A 113 -9.99 -13.62 6.08
CA ALA A 113 -9.89 -12.95 7.37
C ALA A 113 -11.24 -12.83 8.08
N THR A 114 -11.21 -12.91 9.40
CA THR A 114 -12.39 -12.73 10.26
C THR A 114 -12.65 -11.26 10.58
N GLN A 115 -11.61 -10.43 10.67
CA GLN A 115 -11.67 -9.07 11.20
C GLN A 115 -10.68 -8.16 10.50
N TRP A 116 -10.99 -6.88 10.38
CA TRP A 116 -10.01 -5.91 9.91
C TRP A 116 -8.88 -5.74 10.94
N PRO A 117 -7.62 -5.60 10.49
CA PRO A 117 -6.51 -5.16 11.34
C PRO A 117 -6.86 -3.83 12.02
N LYS A 118 -6.52 -3.68 13.30
CA LYS A 118 -6.96 -2.52 14.10
C LYS A 118 -6.46 -1.21 13.51
N ARG A 119 -5.22 -1.19 13.00
CA ARG A 119 -4.63 0.00 12.39
C ARG A 119 -5.20 0.29 11.01
N LEU A 120 -5.77 -0.68 10.29
CA LEU A 120 -6.33 -0.44 8.94
C LEU A 120 -7.54 0.49 8.94
N LYS A 121 -8.16 0.79 10.09
CA LYS A 121 -9.23 1.80 10.12
C LYS A 121 -8.69 3.23 10.00
N ASP A 122 -7.61 3.53 10.71
CA ASP A 122 -7.06 4.87 10.78
C ASP A 122 -5.93 5.07 9.75
N PHE A 123 -5.24 3.99 9.39
CA PHE A 123 -4.09 4.03 8.50
C PHE A 123 -4.44 4.57 7.10
N PRO A 124 -5.51 4.13 6.42
CA PRO A 124 -5.94 4.69 5.14
C PRO A 124 -6.53 6.10 5.21
N GLN A 125 -6.76 6.61 6.42
CA GLN A 125 -7.36 7.92 6.67
C GLN A 125 -6.32 9.01 6.97
N GLU A 126 -5.08 8.63 7.30
CA GLU A 126 -3.96 9.56 7.50
C GLU A 126 -3.71 10.41 6.25
N GLU A 127 -3.45 11.71 6.45
CA GLU A 127 -3.29 12.71 5.37
C GLU A 127 -1.90 13.33 5.35
N LYS A 128 -1.16 13.27 6.46
CA LYS A 128 0.07 14.06 6.63
C LYS A 128 1.32 13.28 6.31
N LEU A 129 1.37 12.01 6.71
CA LEU A 129 2.62 11.26 6.70
C LEU A 129 2.87 10.54 5.37
N TYR A 130 1.80 10.07 4.71
CA TYR A 130 1.92 9.31 3.49
C TYR A 130 0.70 9.50 2.60
N THR A 131 0.86 9.22 1.31
CA THR A 131 -0.22 9.21 0.32
C THR A 131 -0.34 7.84 -0.34
N PHE A 132 -1.57 7.35 -0.48
CA PHE A 132 -1.84 6.09 -1.19
C PHE A 132 -1.74 6.29 -2.68
N VAL A 133 -1.05 5.40 -3.37
CA VAL A 133 -0.89 5.44 -4.81
C VAL A 133 -1.34 4.13 -5.41
N GLY A 134 -2.22 4.21 -6.41
CA GLY A 134 -2.66 3.06 -7.18
C GLY A 134 -2.76 3.38 -8.67
N PHE A 135 -2.89 2.36 -9.50
CA PHE A 135 -3.17 2.51 -10.92
C PHE A 135 -4.66 2.27 -11.18
N SER A 136 -5.40 3.29 -11.65
CA SER A 136 -6.86 3.19 -11.80
C SER A 136 -7.61 2.89 -10.48
N ILE A 137 -7.05 3.38 -9.38
CA ILE A 137 -7.46 3.11 -7.99
C ILE A 137 -8.93 3.44 -7.66
N GLY A 138 -9.62 4.19 -8.51
CA GLY A 138 -11.04 4.50 -8.32
C GLY A 138 -11.92 3.26 -8.19
N GLY A 139 -11.62 2.19 -8.95
CA GLY A 139 -12.30 0.90 -8.84
C GLY A 139 -12.04 0.22 -7.49
N ASP A 140 -10.76 0.17 -7.10
CA ASP A 140 -10.29 -0.44 -5.85
C ASP A 140 -10.97 0.17 -4.63
N LYS A 141 -11.02 1.51 -4.59
CA LYS A 141 -11.69 2.25 -3.52
C LYS A 141 -13.14 1.85 -3.38
N GLN A 142 -13.87 1.74 -4.49
CA GLN A 142 -15.28 1.33 -4.46
C GLN A 142 -15.45 -0.09 -3.92
N LYS A 143 -14.54 -1.02 -4.28
CA LYS A 143 -14.60 -2.42 -3.83
C LYS A 143 -14.23 -2.55 -2.36
N LEU A 144 -13.23 -1.81 -1.88
CA LEU A 144 -12.87 -1.74 -0.47
C LEU A 144 -14.01 -1.14 0.35
N GLU A 145 -14.63 -0.03 -0.11
CA GLU A 145 -15.72 0.65 0.60
C GLU A 145 -16.91 -0.30 0.80
N LYS A 146 -17.30 -1.01 -0.28
CA LYS A 146 -18.32 -2.07 -0.23
C LYS A 146 -17.98 -3.19 0.76
N SER A 147 -16.69 -3.43 0.99
CA SER A 147 -16.18 -4.45 1.91
C SER A 147 -15.98 -3.93 3.34
N GLY A 148 -16.24 -2.64 3.59
CA GLY A 148 -16.15 -2.01 4.92
C GLY A 148 -14.84 -1.30 5.21
N LEU A 149 -14.02 -0.99 4.20
CA LEU A 149 -12.77 -0.23 4.33
C LEU A 149 -12.75 0.95 3.34
N GLU A 150 -12.54 2.16 3.83
CA GLU A 150 -12.42 3.35 2.98
C GLU A 150 -10.97 3.84 2.92
N ILE A 151 -10.45 4.08 1.72
CA ILE A 151 -9.23 4.89 1.52
C ILE A 151 -9.67 6.35 1.43
N ASN A 152 -9.01 7.23 2.19
CA ASN A 152 -9.35 8.65 2.26
C ASN A 152 -9.59 9.24 0.86
N PRO A 153 -10.78 9.82 0.58
CA PRO A 153 -11.10 10.38 -0.72
C PRO A 153 -10.25 11.59 -1.12
N ASN A 154 -9.58 12.23 -0.17
CA ASN A 154 -8.76 13.41 -0.38
C ASN A 154 -7.25 13.11 -0.42
N ASN A 155 -6.81 11.91 0.00
CA ASN A 155 -5.39 11.58 0.09
C ASN A 155 -5.02 10.32 -0.69
N PHE A 156 -5.19 10.39 -2.01
CA PHE A 156 -4.74 9.35 -2.92
C PHE A 156 -4.26 9.91 -4.25
N ILE A 157 -3.44 9.13 -4.94
CA ILE A 157 -2.93 9.41 -6.28
C ILE A 157 -3.37 8.27 -7.19
N ASP A 158 -4.16 8.62 -8.20
CA ASP A 158 -4.42 7.75 -9.34
C ASP A 158 -3.34 8.00 -10.40
N MET A 159 -2.35 7.10 -10.43
CA MET A 159 -1.19 7.21 -11.31
C MET A 159 -1.60 7.28 -12.79
N GLN A 160 -2.63 6.54 -13.19
CA GLN A 160 -3.14 6.54 -14.57
C GLN A 160 -3.58 7.94 -15.02
N ARG A 161 -4.11 8.75 -14.10
CA ARG A 161 -4.63 10.10 -14.39
C ARG A 161 -3.60 11.21 -14.17
N LYS A 162 -2.51 10.90 -13.48
CA LYS A 162 -1.50 11.87 -13.05
C LYS A 162 -0.22 11.84 -13.88
N TRP A 163 0.12 10.69 -14.47
CA TRP A 163 1.33 10.53 -15.25
C TRP A 163 1.02 10.21 -16.71
N LYS A 164 1.63 10.96 -17.62
CA LYS A 164 1.65 10.69 -19.06
C LYS A 164 3.05 10.25 -19.44
N ASP A 165 3.13 9.34 -20.40
CA ASP A 165 4.40 9.01 -21.05
C ASP A 165 5.02 10.30 -21.63
N PRO A 166 6.22 10.71 -21.17
CA PRO A 166 6.87 11.93 -21.66
C PRO A 166 7.17 11.90 -23.17
N LYS A 167 7.29 10.71 -23.77
CA LYS A 167 7.60 10.54 -25.20
C LYS A 167 6.38 10.70 -26.08
N THR A 168 5.24 10.15 -25.65
CA THR A 168 4.00 10.14 -26.46
C THR A 168 2.95 11.13 -25.98
N ASN A 169 3.12 11.69 -24.79
CA ASN A 169 2.16 12.56 -24.11
C ASN A 169 0.77 11.93 -23.93
N LYS A 170 0.73 10.59 -23.82
CA LYS A 170 -0.48 9.80 -23.58
C LYS A 170 -0.47 9.22 -22.18
N TYR A 171 -1.65 9.00 -21.63
CA TYR A 171 -1.79 8.19 -20.42
C TYR A 171 -1.52 6.72 -20.75
N TYR A 172 -1.00 6.00 -19.76
CA TYR A 172 -0.75 4.57 -19.88
C TYR A 172 -2.04 3.76 -19.74
N ASP A 173 -2.13 2.66 -20.49
CA ASP A 173 -3.29 1.76 -20.46
C ASP A 173 -3.19 0.73 -19.33
N SER A 174 -1.99 0.40 -18.87
CA SER A 174 -1.76 -0.57 -17.79
C SER A 174 -0.61 -0.19 -16.84
N LEU A 175 -0.64 -0.73 -15.63
CA LEU A 175 0.46 -0.66 -14.67
C LEU A 175 1.77 -1.23 -15.26
N ALA A 176 1.68 -2.30 -16.05
CA ALA A 176 2.85 -2.93 -16.66
C ALA A 176 3.56 -2.00 -17.64
N ASP A 177 2.80 -1.20 -18.40
CA ASP A 177 3.38 -0.23 -19.34
C ASP A 177 4.04 0.93 -18.60
N VAL A 178 3.44 1.41 -17.51
CA VAL A 178 4.07 2.43 -16.64
C VAL A 178 5.37 1.88 -16.07
N ALA A 179 5.31 0.72 -15.41
CA ALA A 179 6.46 0.10 -14.77
C ALA A 179 7.58 -0.23 -15.76
N GLY A 180 7.22 -0.72 -16.95
CA GLY A 180 8.15 -0.92 -18.07
C GLY A 180 8.85 0.36 -18.52
N GLY A 181 8.09 1.45 -18.58
CA GLY A 181 8.57 2.75 -19.03
C GLY A 181 9.40 3.54 -18.01
N VAL A 182 9.10 3.42 -16.70
CA VAL A 182 9.75 4.23 -15.66
C VAL A 182 10.65 3.45 -14.71
N ILE A 183 10.43 2.14 -14.54
CA ILE A 183 11.30 1.30 -13.69
C ILE A 183 12.30 0.56 -14.58
N HIS A 184 11.80 -0.43 -15.35
CA HIS A 184 12.64 -1.30 -16.16
C HIS A 184 11.78 -2.14 -17.15
N PRO A 185 12.23 -2.41 -18.40
CA PRO A 185 11.47 -3.20 -19.38
C PRO A 185 11.06 -4.61 -18.91
N PHE A 186 11.73 -5.14 -17.89
CA PHE A 186 11.36 -6.40 -17.20
C PHE A 186 9.87 -6.43 -16.80
N TYR A 187 9.31 -5.29 -16.39
CA TYR A 187 7.92 -5.21 -15.92
C TYR A 187 6.87 -5.24 -17.04
N GLU A 188 7.23 -5.01 -18.31
CA GLU A 188 6.28 -5.10 -19.44
C GLU A 188 5.67 -6.51 -19.56
N GLY A 189 6.39 -7.53 -19.08
CA GLY A 189 5.96 -8.92 -19.05
C GLY A 189 5.22 -9.33 -17.76
N MET A 190 5.10 -8.47 -16.76
CA MET A 190 4.65 -8.89 -15.41
C MET A 190 3.23 -9.44 -15.39
N LYS A 191 2.34 -8.88 -16.22
CA LYS A 191 0.94 -9.31 -16.33
C LYS A 191 0.74 -10.58 -17.17
N LYS A 192 1.72 -10.94 -18.02
CA LYS A 192 1.61 -12.09 -18.94
C LYS A 192 1.69 -13.45 -18.25
N LYS A 193 2.06 -13.48 -16.97
CA LYS A 193 2.17 -14.70 -16.15
C LYS A 193 0.82 -15.19 -15.62
N MET A 194 -0.24 -14.38 -15.75
CA MET A 194 -1.60 -14.74 -15.35
C MET A 194 -2.50 -14.96 -16.54
N ASN A 195 -3.40 -15.95 -16.43
CA ASN A 195 -4.49 -16.17 -17.38
C ASN A 195 -5.85 -15.82 -16.75
N ARG A 196 -6.91 -15.86 -17.57
CA ARG A 196 -8.27 -15.50 -17.12
C ARG A 196 -8.80 -16.39 -15.99
N GLU A 197 -8.45 -17.67 -15.96
CA GLU A 197 -8.90 -18.58 -14.91
C GLU A 197 -8.19 -18.31 -13.59
N ASP A 198 -6.93 -17.86 -13.63
CA ASP A 198 -6.19 -17.46 -12.43
C ASP A 198 -6.87 -16.28 -11.71
N HIS A 199 -7.42 -15.31 -12.46
CA HIS A 199 -8.16 -14.16 -11.90
C HIS A 199 -9.46 -14.55 -11.16
N LYS A 200 -9.94 -15.79 -11.29
CA LYS A 200 -11.11 -16.29 -10.55
C LYS A 200 -10.74 -16.86 -9.18
N LEU A 201 -9.44 -17.02 -8.90
CA LEU A 201 -8.95 -17.74 -7.73
C LEU A 201 -8.70 -16.83 -6.51
N TRP A 202 -8.86 -15.51 -6.63
CA TRP A 202 -8.61 -14.57 -5.53
C TRP A 202 -9.49 -14.83 -4.29
N GLY A 203 -10.68 -15.41 -4.49
CA GLY A 203 -11.57 -15.82 -3.42
C GLY A 203 -11.17 -17.13 -2.71
N ASN A 204 -10.17 -17.86 -3.22
CA ASN A 204 -9.78 -19.17 -2.71
C ASN A 204 -8.76 -19.05 -1.59
N SER A 205 -8.96 -19.77 -0.50
CA SER A 205 -8.13 -19.68 0.69
C SER A 205 -7.49 -21.04 1.02
N PRO A 206 -6.15 -21.15 1.15
CA PRO A 206 -5.14 -20.13 0.83
C PRO A 206 -4.88 -20.03 -0.69
N LEU A 207 -4.28 -18.91 -1.12
CA LEU A 207 -3.76 -18.74 -2.48
C LEU A 207 -2.51 -19.61 -2.71
N PRO A 208 -2.29 -20.09 -3.95
CA PRO A 208 -1.02 -20.67 -4.36
C PRO A 208 0.08 -19.60 -4.49
N ASP A 209 1.35 -20.02 -4.36
CA ASP A 209 2.50 -19.10 -4.27
C ASP A 209 2.68 -18.21 -5.50
N ASN A 210 2.27 -18.65 -6.70
CA ASN A 210 2.32 -17.83 -7.91
C ASN A 210 1.39 -16.60 -7.83
N LEU A 211 0.22 -16.73 -7.21
CA LEU A 211 -0.73 -15.64 -7.01
C LEU A 211 -0.28 -14.71 -5.88
N ILE A 212 0.30 -15.26 -4.81
CA ILE A 212 0.92 -14.45 -3.76
C ILE A 212 2.08 -13.62 -4.33
N THR A 213 2.92 -14.24 -5.16
CA THR A 213 4.05 -13.55 -5.81
C THR A 213 3.56 -12.44 -6.74
N TYR A 214 2.54 -12.73 -7.55
CA TYR A 214 1.95 -11.76 -8.46
C TYR A 214 1.42 -10.52 -7.73
N THR A 215 0.62 -10.72 -6.67
CA THR A 215 0.05 -9.61 -5.88
C THR A 215 1.13 -8.74 -5.22
N GLY A 216 2.21 -9.35 -4.73
CA GLY A 216 3.36 -8.61 -4.22
C GLY A 216 4.07 -7.79 -5.30
N ILE A 217 4.30 -8.37 -6.49
CA ILE A 217 4.92 -7.66 -7.62
C ILE A 217 4.06 -6.48 -8.09
N ASP A 218 2.73 -6.63 -8.14
CA ASP A 218 1.81 -5.56 -8.51
C ASP A 218 1.88 -4.36 -7.55
N ALA A 219 1.87 -4.64 -6.24
CA ALA A 219 1.98 -3.60 -5.23
C ALA A 219 3.35 -2.91 -5.24
N TYR A 220 4.43 -3.68 -5.41
CA TYR A 220 5.79 -3.14 -5.58
C TYR A 220 5.88 -2.27 -6.83
N ALA A 221 5.41 -2.74 -7.98
CA ALA A 221 5.49 -2.01 -9.24
C ALA A 221 4.69 -0.70 -9.16
N THR A 222 3.56 -0.71 -8.46
CA THR A 222 2.77 0.49 -8.18
C THR A 222 3.55 1.51 -7.36
N TYR A 223 4.10 1.09 -6.21
CA TYR A 223 4.91 1.95 -5.35
C TYR A 223 6.13 2.52 -6.10
N LYS A 224 6.95 1.64 -6.69
CA LYS A 224 8.23 1.99 -7.30
C LYS A 224 8.02 2.87 -8.53
N SER A 225 6.97 2.62 -9.34
CA SER A 225 6.65 3.45 -10.49
C SER A 225 6.40 4.88 -10.07
N TRP A 226 5.52 5.09 -9.09
CA TRP A 226 5.21 6.44 -8.62
C TRP A 226 6.41 7.09 -7.96
N LYS A 227 7.17 6.35 -7.14
CA LYS A 227 8.38 6.90 -6.52
C LYS A 227 9.39 7.38 -7.57
N THR A 228 9.56 6.64 -8.66
CA THR A 228 10.42 7.07 -9.76
C THR A 228 9.84 8.27 -10.52
N ILE A 229 8.53 8.29 -10.79
CA ILE A 229 7.85 9.42 -11.42
C ILE A 229 8.01 10.70 -10.59
N ASP A 230 7.78 10.63 -9.28
CA ASP A 230 7.94 11.72 -8.32
C ASP A 230 9.37 12.29 -8.34
N ASN A 231 10.38 11.41 -8.34
CA ASN A 231 11.77 11.81 -8.47
C ASN A 231 12.06 12.49 -9.83
N ILE A 232 11.49 11.99 -10.94
CA ILE A 232 11.64 12.61 -12.28
C ILE A 232 11.05 14.01 -12.29
N VAL A 233 9.82 14.17 -11.80
CA VAL A 233 9.12 15.47 -11.78
C VAL A 233 9.88 16.46 -10.91
N THR A 234 10.32 16.04 -9.72
CA THR A 234 11.12 16.87 -8.81
C THR A 234 12.42 17.31 -9.47
N GLY A 235 13.12 16.39 -10.15
CA GLY A 235 14.35 16.72 -10.88
C GLY A 235 14.13 17.72 -12.02
N TRP A 236 13.00 17.62 -12.74
CA TRP A 236 12.63 18.60 -13.76
C TRP A 236 12.34 19.97 -13.19
N ASP A 237 11.65 20.05 -12.06
CA ASP A 237 11.30 21.33 -11.43
C ASP A 237 12.55 22.03 -10.89
N ILE A 238 13.46 21.30 -10.23
CA ILE A 238 14.77 21.83 -9.80
C ILE A 238 15.56 22.36 -11.00
N SER A 239 15.59 21.60 -12.12
CA SER A 239 16.32 22.02 -13.32
C SER A 239 15.76 23.32 -13.90
N LYS A 240 14.43 23.47 -13.94
CA LYS A 240 13.77 24.70 -14.41
C LYS A 240 14.03 25.89 -13.49
N GLU A 241 14.03 25.68 -12.17
CA GLU A 241 14.36 26.73 -11.20
C GLU A 241 15.80 27.23 -11.38
N GLN A 242 16.76 26.32 -11.59
CA GLN A 242 18.15 26.68 -11.88
C GLN A 242 18.32 27.41 -13.22
N GLU A 243 17.56 27.03 -14.25
CA GLU A 243 17.55 27.75 -15.53
C GLU A 243 16.94 29.16 -15.40
N ALA A 244 15.95 29.33 -14.52
CA ALA A 244 15.28 30.61 -14.29
C ALA A 244 16.11 31.58 -13.42
N ASP A 245 16.92 31.06 -12.48
CA ASP A 245 17.84 31.85 -11.65
C ASP A 245 19.21 31.16 -11.51
N PRO A 246 20.14 31.40 -12.46
CA PRO A 246 21.44 30.75 -12.47
C PRO A 246 22.38 31.18 -11.32
N TYR A 247 21.99 32.14 -10.47
CA TYR A 247 22.79 32.62 -9.33
C TYR A 247 22.30 32.14 -7.96
N TYR A 248 21.33 31.21 -7.90
CA TYR A 248 20.74 30.73 -6.64
C TYR A 248 21.74 30.17 -5.62
N HIS A 249 22.92 29.72 -6.07
CA HIS A 249 23.98 29.17 -5.21
C HIS A 249 25.03 30.20 -4.74
N TYR A 250 24.95 31.48 -5.12
CA TYR A 250 25.99 32.47 -4.81
C TYR A 250 25.79 33.28 -3.51
N ASN A 251 24.73 33.06 -2.74
CA ASN A 251 24.41 33.91 -1.58
C ASN A 251 24.84 33.37 -0.20
N PHE A 252 25.87 32.52 -0.11
CA PHE A 252 26.46 32.10 1.18
C PHE A 252 27.99 32.24 1.22
N ALA A 253 28.52 33.29 0.63
CA ALA A 253 29.87 33.77 0.94
C ALA A 253 29.86 35.29 0.91
N ASP A 254 29.95 35.89 2.09
CA ASP A 254 30.38 37.26 2.42
C ASP A 254 29.43 37.98 3.39
N GLU A 255 29.37 37.46 4.63
CA GLU A 255 29.25 38.31 5.81
C GLU A 255 30.39 37.94 6.76
N ASP A 256 31.58 38.46 6.48
CA ASP A 256 32.64 38.69 7.47
C ASP A 256 33.68 39.65 6.84
N ALA A 257 33.44 40.96 6.98
CA ALA A 257 34.44 42.02 6.83
C ALA A 257 34.11 43.20 7.76
#